data_AF-A0A9P8BYI1-F1
#
_entry.id   AF-A0A9P8BYI1-F1
#
_cell.length_a   1.000
_cell.length_b   1.000
_cell.length_c   1.000
_cell.angle_alpha   90.00
_cell.angle_beta   90.00
_cell.angle_gamma   90.00
#
_symmetry.space_group_name_H-M   'P 1'
#
loop_
_entity.id
_entity.type
_entity.pdbx_description
1 polymer ?
#
loop_
_entity_poly.entity_id
_entity_poly.type
_entity_poly.pdbx_seq_one_letter_code
_entity_poly.pdbx_strand_id
1 'polypeptide(L)'
;MRFSFLKKKHPSFKKLPITSPPELIQLPIAPSPLAIPEILERIFSYVDDFTLRRTVVLVCRLWLQMNQHLVLRELVWDIHVPVQHIDKTLAKLGDTGRLKWFCDWGMPTEASWDKLIRTLLHLQSSPDQPSSTSLQRLPGQFNNSLRELEFRTSTFKTRGLFDTIPFPPALTSLKFTVQEGSCNFSLGRLLEACPLLEEFHGEVVTKYLFLLGSLVPSDVKGPQRRFLPLRSLVLRNATFPQSSLEALLLVTPRIQELKLISLQAITAQGPNMATNKYSRTNLVQHIQSLSIMLQSFHFSVFNQGIDGPEADEMLTPLSPLETGRSLWGDGLTPTLMRKLDEGTNFVTTLELYWRHTDECSTSSWLLHRFMCRSRHLLHVRTTNIAFQFEHLDLHRRAPTNGSSDTSSFLTGVWACTNLRTLRLELHGHNQSQLTHPTNTRIVFGYLSTVCPRLQDLQLVISKMCKTRTGELYINTPTMRLQGGFILLTRLKYLERLNINFIQPTESERTHVNWMVPSGRTAEFRKKRRVMMAGWELIKKEQVALKDPAEITRLALMDKDVLRWGELEIKTKRELWRLGLLLEVKKVLEQMDFDGFECWPLLHRVSLNGGFEQGPEACVKTLFVQP
;
A
#
# COMPACT_ATOMS: atom_id res chain seq x y z
N MET A 1 21.15 -20.75 27.33
CA MET A 1 22.11 -20.02 28.17
C MET A 1 21.37 -19.45 29.37
N ARG A 2 21.58 -20.01 30.56
CA ARG A 2 21.00 -19.51 31.82
C ARG A 2 21.95 -18.43 32.36
N PHE A 3 21.51 -17.18 32.44
CA PHE A 3 22.29 -16.12 33.09
C PHE A 3 22.16 -16.25 34.60
N SER A 4 23.22 -16.74 35.25
CA SER A 4 23.41 -16.70 36.69
C SER A 4 23.80 -15.29 37.11
N PHE A 5 22.88 -14.54 37.71
CA PHE A 5 23.19 -13.27 38.36
C PHE A 5 24.03 -13.52 39.62
N LEU A 6 25.29 -13.07 39.58
CA LEU A 6 26.19 -13.01 40.74
C LEU A 6 25.65 -12.02 41.76
N LYS A 7 25.19 -12.51 42.91
CA LYS A 7 24.91 -11.71 44.12
C LYS A 7 26.23 -11.12 44.65
N LYS A 8 26.56 -9.89 44.27
CA LYS A 8 27.60 -9.11 44.95
C LYS A 8 27.08 -8.70 46.34
N LYS A 9 27.75 -9.17 47.40
CA LYS A 9 27.55 -8.68 48.78
C LYS A 9 27.98 -7.22 48.84
N HIS A 10 27.04 -6.31 49.12
CA HIS A 10 27.35 -4.92 49.41
C HIS A 10 28.03 -4.82 50.79
N PRO A 11 29.05 -3.95 50.95
CA PRO A 11 29.66 -3.70 52.26
C PRO A 11 28.65 -3.01 53.18
N SER A 12 28.64 -3.44 54.45
CA SER A 12 27.80 -2.87 55.51
C SER A 12 28.21 -1.42 55.78
N PHE A 13 27.44 -0.47 55.26
CA PHE A 13 27.54 0.93 55.62
C PHE A 13 27.12 1.11 57.09
N LYS A 14 28.04 1.61 57.92
CA LYS A 14 27.74 2.10 59.28
C LYS A 14 26.70 3.22 59.15
N LYS A 15 25.55 3.06 59.81
CA LYS A 15 24.50 4.09 59.91
C LYS A 15 25.07 5.29 60.66
N LEU A 16 25.30 6.39 59.95
CA LEU A 16 25.46 7.71 60.56
C LEU A 16 24.08 8.16 61.12
N PRO A 17 24.04 8.89 62.24
CA PRO A 17 22.80 9.42 62.79
C PRO A 17 22.20 10.42 61.82
N ILE A 18 21.04 10.06 61.25
CA ILE A 18 20.24 10.92 60.39
C ILE A 18 19.56 11.94 61.30
N THR A 19 20.11 13.14 61.38
CA THR A 19 19.36 14.31 61.85
C THR A 19 18.19 14.51 60.90
N SER A 20 16.97 14.48 61.42
CA SER A 20 15.73 14.73 60.69
C SER A 20 15.86 16.03 59.88
N PRO A 21 15.72 15.99 58.55
CA PRO A 21 15.72 17.21 57.76
C PRO A 21 14.55 18.09 58.23
N PRO A 22 14.72 19.42 58.27
CA PRO A 22 13.64 20.34 58.61
C PRO A 22 12.44 20.06 57.70
N GLU A 23 11.24 20.02 58.28
CA GLU A 23 9.96 19.91 57.57
C GLU A 23 9.85 21.06 56.56
N LEU A 24 10.36 20.82 55.35
CA LEU A 24 10.06 21.66 54.19
C LEU A 24 8.59 21.45 53.89
N ILE A 25 7.79 22.47 54.20
CA ILE A 25 6.39 22.61 53.82
C ILE A 25 6.30 22.33 52.32
N GLN A 26 5.91 21.10 51.97
CA GLN A 26 5.69 20.72 50.58
C GLN A 26 4.41 21.42 50.13
N LEU A 27 4.59 22.57 49.48
CA LEU A 27 3.51 23.19 48.73
C LEU A 27 2.94 22.14 47.78
N PRO A 28 1.61 21.99 47.69
CA PRO A 28 0.98 21.01 46.82
C PRO A 28 1.45 21.26 45.39
N ILE A 29 2.30 20.37 44.89
CA ILE A 29 2.79 20.42 43.51
C ILE A 29 1.56 20.22 42.63
N ALA A 30 1.20 21.24 41.86
CA ALA A 30 0.11 21.14 40.91
C ALA A 30 0.33 19.88 40.04
N PRO A 31 -0.67 18.99 39.89
CA PRO A 31 -0.51 17.77 39.13
C PRO A 31 -0.07 18.12 37.71
N SER A 32 0.98 17.43 37.23
CA SER A 32 1.45 17.61 35.85
C SER A 32 0.27 17.38 34.89
N PRO A 33 0.10 18.17 33.81
CA PRO A 33 -0.89 17.88 32.78
C PRO A 33 -0.75 16.46 32.19
N LEU A 34 0.46 15.89 32.22
CA LEU A 34 0.73 14.49 31.81
C LEU A 34 0.23 13.45 32.82
N ALA A 35 -0.27 13.86 33.98
CA ALA A 35 -0.94 12.99 34.94
C ALA A 35 -2.46 12.88 34.67
N ILE A 36 -3.00 13.70 33.74
CA ILE A 36 -4.42 13.71 33.37
C ILE A 36 -4.61 12.77 32.17
N PRO A 37 -5.27 11.60 32.33
CA PRO A 37 -5.41 10.63 31.25
C PRO A 37 -6.10 11.17 30.00
N GLU A 38 -7.09 12.03 30.15
CA GLU A 38 -7.85 12.59 29.02
C GLU A 38 -6.97 13.47 28.13
N ILE A 39 -6.03 14.21 28.74
CA ILE A 39 -5.05 15.03 28.00
C ILE A 39 -4.07 14.11 27.27
N LEU A 40 -3.55 13.09 27.95
CA LEU A 40 -2.62 12.12 27.36
C LEU A 40 -3.28 11.33 26.21
N GLU A 41 -4.52 10.87 26.36
CA GLU A 41 -5.29 10.20 25.30
C GLU A 41 -5.46 11.12 24.09
N ARG A 42 -5.79 12.40 24.33
CA ARG A 42 -5.87 13.39 23.26
C ARG A 42 -4.52 13.60 22.59
N ILE A 43 -3.42 13.69 23.34
CA ILE A 43 -2.06 13.78 22.78
C ILE A 43 -1.76 12.55 21.91
N PHE A 44 -2.00 11.35 22.43
CA PHE A 44 -1.73 10.10 21.72
C PHE A 44 -2.60 9.90 20.48
N SER A 45 -3.79 10.51 20.42
CA SER A 45 -4.63 10.52 19.21
C SER A 45 -4.00 11.25 18.02
N TYR A 46 -2.98 12.09 18.25
CA TYR A 46 -2.20 12.74 17.19
C TYR A 46 -0.86 12.04 16.89
N VAL A 47 -0.53 10.97 17.61
CA VAL A 47 0.70 10.21 17.40
C VAL A 47 0.42 9.05 16.45
N ASP A 48 1.31 8.83 15.49
CA ASP A 48 1.15 7.74 14.54
C ASP A 48 1.29 6.35 15.21
N ASP A 49 0.64 5.35 14.61
CA ASP A 49 0.63 3.97 15.07
C ASP A 49 2.03 3.38 15.31
N PHE A 50 3.01 3.76 14.50
CA PHE A 50 4.37 3.26 14.63
C PHE A 50 5.04 3.83 15.89
N THR A 51 4.97 5.14 16.07
CA THR A 51 5.48 5.83 17.27
C THR A 51 4.76 5.37 18.53
N LEU A 52 3.44 5.16 18.47
CA LEU A 52 2.67 4.61 19.58
C LEU A 52 3.22 3.24 20.02
N ARG A 53 3.40 2.32 19.07
CA ARG A 53 3.86 0.95 19.31
C ARG A 53 5.33 0.85 19.75
N ARG A 54 6.19 1.72 19.23
CA ARG A 54 7.64 1.61 19.41
C ARG A 54 8.19 2.47 20.54
N THR A 55 7.53 3.58 20.85
CA THR A 55 8.07 4.56 21.78
C THR A 55 7.10 4.77 22.94
N VAL A 56 5.85 5.16 22.65
CA VAL A 56 4.90 5.61 23.68
C VAL A 56 4.57 4.50 24.69
N VAL A 57 4.24 3.30 24.21
CA VAL A 57 3.92 2.18 25.13
C VAL A 57 5.09 1.71 25.99
N LEU A 58 6.32 2.12 25.67
CA LEU A 58 7.52 1.73 26.40
C LEU A 58 7.93 2.75 27.49
N VAL A 59 7.26 3.91 27.57
CA VAL A 59 7.63 4.97 28.52
C VAL A 59 7.31 4.59 29.97
N CYS A 60 6.06 4.21 30.26
CA CYS A 60 5.65 3.78 31.59
C CYS A 60 4.38 2.90 31.54
N ARG A 61 3.99 2.31 32.69
CA ARG A 61 2.81 1.43 32.77
C ARG A 61 1.49 2.15 32.47
N LEU A 62 1.36 3.41 32.90
CA LEU A 62 0.17 4.23 32.62
C LEU A 62 0.02 4.42 31.10
N TRP A 63 1.09 4.82 30.42
CA TRP A 63 1.07 5.02 28.96
C TRP A 63 0.80 3.72 28.23
N LEU A 64 1.39 2.60 28.66
CA LEU A 64 1.05 1.29 28.11
C LEU A 64 -0.45 1.01 28.25
N GLN A 65 -1.01 1.12 29.45
CA GLN A 65 -2.43 0.84 29.74
C GLN A 65 -3.37 1.74 28.93
N MET A 66 -3.10 3.05 28.92
CA MET A 66 -3.90 4.01 28.17
C MET A 66 -3.88 3.75 26.67
N ASN A 67 -2.76 3.28 26.12
CA ASN A 67 -2.65 3.04 24.69
C ASN A 67 -3.03 1.62 24.28
N GLN A 68 -3.46 0.73 25.19
CA GLN A 68 -3.83 -0.64 24.82
C GLN A 68 -4.93 -0.70 23.76
N HIS A 69 -5.90 0.22 23.84
CA HIS A 69 -7.02 0.32 22.91
C HIS A 69 -6.71 1.13 21.64
N LEU A 70 -5.64 1.93 21.67
CA LEU A 70 -5.13 2.69 20.53
C LEU A 70 -4.14 1.86 19.70
N VAL A 71 -3.37 0.99 20.35
CA VAL A 71 -2.44 0.08 19.68
C VAL A 71 -3.20 -1.08 19.07
N LEU A 72 -3.52 -0.95 17.79
CA LEU A 72 -4.10 -2.03 16.99
C LEU A 72 -3.10 -3.16 16.82
N ARG A 73 -3.20 -4.18 17.69
CA ARG A 73 -2.44 -5.42 17.50
C ARG A 73 -2.89 -6.04 16.18
N GLU A 74 -1.92 -6.21 15.28
CA GLU A 74 -2.14 -6.77 13.96
C GLU A 74 -1.73 -8.24 13.98
N LEU A 75 -2.67 -9.11 13.61
CA LEU A 75 -2.42 -10.51 13.33
C LEU A 75 -2.44 -10.71 11.82
N VAL A 76 -1.34 -11.20 11.27
CA VAL A 76 -1.25 -11.52 9.84
C VAL A 76 -1.14 -13.03 9.69
N TRP A 77 -2.01 -13.58 8.87
CA TRP A 77 -1.95 -14.96 8.42
C TRP A 77 -1.76 -14.97 6.90
N ASP A 78 -0.82 -15.80 6.45
CA ASP A 78 -0.43 -15.92 5.04
C ASP A 78 -0.11 -17.39 4.75
N ILE A 79 -0.07 -17.76 3.47
CA ILE A 79 0.21 -19.10 2.95
C ILE A 79 1.55 -19.68 3.44
N HIS A 80 2.49 -18.80 3.77
CA HIS A 80 3.80 -19.19 4.29
C HIS A 80 3.77 -19.60 5.76
N VAL A 81 2.66 -19.36 6.48
CA VAL A 81 2.48 -19.83 7.85
C VAL A 81 1.97 -21.27 7.80
N PRO A 82 2.78 -22.26 8.23
CA PRO A 82 2.37 -23.66 8.17
C PRO A 82 1.06 -23.89 8.92
N VAL A 83 0.18 -24.75 8.37
CA VAL A 83 -1.16 -25.02 8.92
C VAL A 83 -1.12 -25.45 10.39
N GLN A 84 -0.07 -26.15 10.82
CA GLN A 84 0.14 -26.55 12.23
C GLN A 84 0.25 -25.35 13.22
N HIS A 85 0.56 -24.15 12.73
CA HIS A 85 0.63 -22.93 13.55
C HIS A 85 -0.67 -22.14 13.55
N ILE A 86 -1.69 -22.56 12.81
CA ILE A 86 -2.96 -21.82 12.71
C ILE A 86 -3.62 -21.67 14.07
N ASP A 87 -3.64 -22.72 14.90
CA ASP A 87 -4.32 -22.70 16.20
C ASP A 87 -3.59 -21.75 17.17
N LYS A 88 -2.25 -21.73 17.12
CA LYS A 88 -1.43 -20.78 17.90
C LYS A 88 -1.61 -19.33 17.43
N THR A 89 -1.82 -19.13 16.13
CA THR A 89 -2.07 -17.80 15.55
C THR A 89 -3.47 -17.31 15.94
N LEU A 90 -4.49 -18.15 15.76
CA LEU A 90 -5.89 -17.86 16.09
C LEU A 90 -6.11 -17.67 17.60
N ALA A 91 -5.33 -18.34 18.46
CA ALA A 91 -5.36 -18.10 19.91
C ALA A 91 -4.99 -16.66 20.31
N LYS A 92 -4.30 -15.90 19.44
CA LYS A 92 -3.98 -14.49 19.67
C LYS A 92 -5.09 -13.53 19.23
N LEU A 93 -6.13 -14.04 18.56
CA LEU A 93 -7.16 -13.20 17.95
C LEU A 93 -8.00 -12.45 19.00
N GLY A 94 -8.16 -13.00 20.21
CA GLY A 94 -8.86 -12.32 21.32
C GLY A 94 -8.20 -11.03 21.80
N ASP A 95 -6.92 -10.83 21.48
CA ASP A 95 -6.16 -9.63 21.78
C ASP A 95 -5.93 -8.74 20.55
N THR A 96 -6.48 -9.12 19.40
CA THR A 96 -6.11 -8.55 18.10
C THR A 96 -7.16 -7.55 17.63
N GLY A 97 -6.73 -6.31 17.37
CA GLY A 97 -7.60 -5.28 16.80
C GLY A 97 -7.71 -5.35 15.27
N ARG A 98 -6.70 -5.91 14.58
CA ARG A 98 -6.67 -6.07 13.12
C ARG A 98 -6.26 -7.47 12.69
N LEU A 99 -7.08 -8.13 11.88
CA LEU A 99 -6.76 -9.40 11.24
C LEU A 99 -6.55 -9.17 9.74
N LYS A 100 -5.38 -9.56 9.23
CA LYS A 100 -5.12 -9.69 7.80
C LYS A 100 -4.96 -11.16 7.45
N TRP A 101 -5.73 -11.61 6.48
CA TRP A 101 -5.82 -13.01 6.09
C TRP A 101 -5.57 -13.14 4.59
N PHE A 102 -4.37 -13.59 4.24
CA PHE A 102 -3.92 -13.77 2.87
C PHE A 102 -3.88 -15.27 2.54
N CYS A 103 -4.61 -15.66 1.51
CA CYS A 103 -4.61 -17.01 0.99
C CYS A 103 -4.46 -16.97 -0.53
N ASP A 104 -3.23 -16.77 -0.99
CA ASP A 104 -2.92 -16.54 -2.40
C ASP A 104 -2.18 -17.76 -3.00
N TRP A 105 -2.53 -18.18 -4.22
CA TRP A 105 -1.88 -19.22 -5.05
C TRP A 105 -1.77 -20.66 -4.50
N GLY A 106 -1.77 -20.87 -3.19
CA GLY A 106 -2.07 -22.17 -2.57
C GLY A 106 -3.57 -22.25 -2.33
N MET A 107 -4.21 -23.36 -2.72
CA MET A 107 -5.63 -23.57 -2.41
C MET A 107 -5.83 -23.45 -0.90
N PRO A 108 -6.59 -22.46 -0.37
CA PRO A 108 -7.08 -22.58 0.99
C PRO A 108 -7.76 -23.93 1.10
N THR A 109 -7.26 -24.78 1.99
CA THR A 109 -8.04 -25.93 2.39
C THR A 109 -9.35 -25.40 2.97
N GLU A 110 -10.49 -25.98 2.64
CA GLU A 110 -11.77 -25.63 3.30
C GLU A 110 -11.61 -25.59 4.83
N ALA A 111 -10.76 -26.48 5.36
CA ALA A 111 -10.33 -26.53 6.74
C ALA A 111 -9.77 -25.20 7.32
N SER A 112 -9.04 -24.39 6.55
CA SER A 112 -8.51 -23.12 7.06
C SER A 112 -9.60 -22.05 7.20
N TRP A 113 -10.55 -22.02 6.26
CA TRP A 113 -11.72 -21.14 6.36
C TRP A 113 -12.63 -21.56 7.50
N ASP A 114 -12.87 -22.86 7.66
CA ASP A 114 -13.66 -23.40 8.76
C ASP A 114 -13.03 -23.04 10.12
N LYS A 115 -11.70 -23.17 10.25
CA LYS A 115 -10.98 -22.77 11.47
C LYS A 115 -11.13 -21.28 11.76
N LEU A 116 -11.03 -20.43 10.74
CA LEU A 116 -11.25 -18.99 10.88
C LEU A 116 -12.69 -18.69 11.33
N ILE A 117 -13.69 -19.24 10.64
CA ILE A 117 -15.11 -19.07 10.95
C ILE A 117 -15.39 -19.51 12.39
N ARG A 118 -14.92 -20.69 12.80
CA ARG A 118 -15.08 -21.18 14.18
C ARG A 118 -14.43 -20.26 15.20
N THR A 119 -13.28 -19.69 14.89
CA THR A 119 -12.59 -18.76 15.80
C THR A 119 -13.35 -17.45 15.92
N LEU A 120 -13.85 -16.90 14.81
CA LEU A 120 -14.66 -15.69 14.82
C LEU A 120 -16.00 -15.93 15.56
N LEU A 121 -16.65 -17.09 15.38
CA LEU A 121 -17.81 -17.51 16.17
C LEU A 121 -17.45 -17.55 17.67
N HIS A 122 -16.32 -18.15 18.01
CA HIS A 122 -15.87 -18.25 19.40
C HIS A 122 -15.70 -16.87 20.04
N LEU A 123 -15.10 -15.92 19.32
CA LEU A 123 -14.95 -14.53 19.77
C LEU A 123 -16.27 -13.81 20.00
N GLN A 124 -17.30 -14.12 19.21
CA GLN A 124 -18.64 -13.58 19.43
C GLN A 124 -19.35 -14.22 20.62
N SER A 125 -19.14 -15.53 20.82
CA SER A 125 -19.81 -16.31 21.87
C SER A 125 -19.20 -16.17 23.27
N SER A 126 -18.04 -15.50 23.40
CA SER A 126 -17.34 -15.43 24.68
C SER A 126 -18.20 -14.73 25.74
N PRO A 127 -18.60 -15.43 26.83
CA PRO A 127 -19.51 -14.91 27.85
C PRO A 127 -18.92 -13.76 28.67
N ASP A 128 -17.61 -13.50 28.52
CA ASP A 128 -16.95 -12.33 29.08
C ASP A 128 -17.32 -11.02 28.35
N GLN A 129 -18.21 -11.09 27.33
CA GLN A 129 -18.93 -9.91 26.87
C GLN A 129 -19.95 -9.48 27.95
N PRO A 130 -19.66 -8.38 28.65
CA PRO A 130 -20.47 -7.91 29.74
C PRO A 130 -21.75 -7.32 29.18
N SER A 131 -22.88 -7.83 29.63
CA SER A 131 -24.22 -7.31 29.34
C SER A 131 -24.22 -5.79 29.43
N SER A 132 -24.64 -5.16 28.33
CA SER A 132 -24.57 -3.73 27.99
C SER A 132 -25.30 -2.76 28.93
N THR A 133 -25.72 -3.19 30.10
CA THR A 133 -26.52 -2.41 31.06
C THR A 133 -25.72 -1.71 32.16
N SER A 134 -24.43 -2.01 32.37
CA SER A 134 -23.63 -1.30 33.39
C SER A 134 -22.86 -0.10 32.80
N LEU A 135 -23.47 1.09 32.84
CA LEU A 135 -22.88 2.38 32.48
C LEU A 135 -21.68 2.83 33.36
N GLN A 136 -21.27 2.04 34.35
CA GLN A 136 -20.19 2.37 35.30
C GLN A 136 -18.88 1.61 35.05
N ARG A 137 -18.55 1.32 33.79
CA ARG A 137 -17.22 0.76 33.49
C ARG A 137 -16.17 1.85 33.54
N LEU A 138 -15.14 1.61 34.36
CA LEU A 138 -13.92 2.38 34.35
C LEU A 138 -13.40 2.46 32.89
N PRO A 139 -13.10 3.66 32.36
CA PRO A 139 -12.49 3.82 31.06
C PRO A 139 -11.15 3.06 31.05
N GLY A 140 -11.08 1.93 30.32
CA GLY A 140 -9.87 1.11 30.26
C GLY A 140 -10.07 -0.40 30.08
N GLN A 141 -11.24 -0.96 30.38
CA GLN A 141 -11.55 -2.37 30.07
C GLN A 141 -12.23 -2.50 28.70
N PHE A 142 -11.55 -2.03 27.66
CA PHE A 142 -11.92 -2.39 26.30
C PHE A 142 -11.36 -3.79 26.03
N ASN A 143 -12.23 -4.80 26.01
CA ASN A 143 -11.87 -6.06 25.35
C ASN A 143 -11.44 -5.68 23.93
N ASN A 144 -10.23 -6.09 23.54
CA ASN A 144 -9.64 -5.81 22.22
C ASN A 144 -10.42 -6.58 21.14
N SER A 145 -11.65 -6.15 20.88
CA SER A 145 -12.50 -6.70 19.83
C SER A 145 -11.84 -6.42 18.48
N LEU A 146 -11.92 -7.40 17.59
CA LEU A 146 -11.49 -7.24 16.21
C LEU A 146 -12.27 -6.10 15.54
N ARG A 147 -11.57 -5.04 15.11
CA ARG A 147 -12.13 -3.83 14.48
C ARG A 147 -11.86 -3.77 12.99
N GLU A 148 -10.71 -4.28 12.56
CA GLU A 148 -10.29 -4.28 11.17
C GLU A 148 -10.10 -5.70 10.66
N LEU A 149 -10.68 -6.00 9.50
CA LEU A 149 -10.62 -7.30 8.88
C LEU A 149 -10.30 -7.15 7.40
N GLU A 150 -9.21 -7.78 6.97
CA GLU A 150 -8.73 -7.72 5.60
C GLU A 150 -8.53 -9.13 5.05
N PHE A 151 -9.22 -9.47 3.97
CA PHE A 151 -9.12 -10.75 3.29
C PHE A 151 -8.51 -10.60 1.90
N ARG A 152 -7.58 -11.46 1.54
CA ARG A 152 -7.17 -11.65 0.16
C ARG A 152 -7.18 -13.12 -0.14
N THR A 153 -7.98 -13.54 -1.12
CA THR A 153 -8.07 -14.95 -1.51
C THR A 153 -7.94 -15.10 -3.01
N SER A 154 -7.38 -16.21 -3.46
CA SER A 154 -7.37 -16.57 -4.87
C SER A 154 -8.78 -16.84 -5.37
N THR A 155 -9.58 -17.65 -4.68
CA THR A 155 -10.96 -18.00 -5.08
C THR A 155 -11.87 -18.22 -3.88
N PHE A 156 -13.19 -18.16 -4.11
CA PHE A 156 -14.19 -18.73 -3.22
C PHE A 156 -14.84 -19.94 -3.92
N LYS A 157 -14.58 -21.14 -3.40
CA LYS A 157 -15.20 -22.36 -3.94
C LYS A 157 -16.67 -22.47 -3.55
N THR A 158 -17.00 -22.10 -2.32
CA THR A 158 -18.35 -22.21 -1.77
C THR A 158 -19.14 -20.95 -2.08
N ARG A 159 -20.22 -21.11 -2.86
CA ARG A 159 -21.21 -20.04 -3.06
C ARG A 159 -21.76 -19.66 -1.68
N GLY A 160 -21.65 -18.38 -1.32
CA GLY A 160 -22.17 -17.85 -0.06
C GLY A 160 -21.24 -17.97 1.15
N LEU A 161 -19.94 -18.26 0.99
CA LEU A 161 -19.02 -18.29 2.12
C LEU A 161 -19.11 -17.00 2.98
N PHE A 162 -19.22 -15.84 2.35
CA PHE A 162 -19.36 -14.57 3.07
C PHE A 162 -20.61 -14.48 3.93
N ASP A 163 -21.72 -15.11 3.52
CA ASP A 163 -22.95 -15.13 4.30
C ASP A 163 -22.80 -16.03 5.55
N THR A 164 -21.77 -16.89 5.58
CA THR A 164 -21.44 -17.75 6.73
C THR A 164 -20.41 -17.15 7.67
N ILE A 165 -19.75 -16.04 7.29
CA ILE A 165 -18.73 -15.42 8.13
C ILE A 165 -19.41 -14.68 9.29
N PRO A 166 -19.12 -15.04 10.55
CA PRO A 166 -19.63 -14.36 11.73
C PRO A 166 -18.86 -13.06 11.96
N PHE A 167 -19.22 -12.00 11.24
CA PHE A 167 -18.53 -10.72 11.38
C PHE A 167 -18.76 -10.12 12.78
N PRO A 168 -17.69 -9.72 13.51
CA PRO A 168 -17.85 -9.11 14.82
C PRO A 168 -18.65 -7.81 14.76
N PRO A 169 -19.59 -7.54 15.68
CA PRO A 169 -20.39 -6.31 15.66
C PRO A 169 -19.56 -5.04 15.89
N ALA A 170 -18.37 -5.18 16.46
CA ALA A 170 -17.40 -4.11 16.67
C ALA A 170 -16.54 -3.78 15.43
N LEU A 171 -16.77 -4.47 14.31
CA LEU A 171 -15.99 -4.27 13.09
C LEU A 171 -16.27 -2.89 12.49
N THR A 172 -15.21 -2.09 12.32
CA THR A 172 -15.25 -0.74 11.74
C THR A 172 -14.70 -0.69 10.33
N SER A 173 -13.84 -1.64 9.94
CA SER A 173 -13.27 -1.72 8.59
C SER A 173 -13.26 -3.15 8.08
N LEU A 174 -13.86 -3.37 6.91
CA LEU A 174 -13.82 -4.64 6.19
C LEU A 174 -13.29 -4.42 4.78
N LYS A 175 -12.21 -5.11 4.44
CA LYS A 175 -11.61 -5.09 3.10
C LYS A 175 -11.49 -6.52 2.59
N PHE A 176 -11.90 -6.78 1.36
CA PHE A 176 -11.58 -8.06 0.74
C PHE A 176 -11.26 -7.92 -0.74
N THR A 177 -10.30 -8.73 -1.18
CA THR A 177 -9.91 -8.88 -2.58
C THR A 177 -9.96 -10.35 -2.97
N VAL A 178 -10.75 -10.67 -3.99
CA VAL A 178 -10.82 -12.00 -4.62
C VAL A 178 -10.09 -11.93 -5.94
N GLN A 179 -9.02 -12.72 -6.12
CA GLN A 179 -8.29 -12.69 -7.39
C GLN A 179 -9.16 -13.27 -8.52
N GLU A 180 -9.73 -14.44 -8.30
CA GLU A 180 -10.41 -15.24 -9.30
C GLU A 180 -11.80 -15.69 -8.84
N GLY A 181 -12.71 -15.83 -9.80
CA GLY A 181 -14.07 -16.30 -9.53
C GLY A 181 -15.04 -15.17 -9.21
N SER A 182 -16.32 -15.51 -9.17
CA SER A 182 -17.41 -14.58 -8.81
C SER A 182 -17.70 -14.70 -7.32
N CYS A 183 -18.02 -13.57 -6.69
CA CYS A 183 -18.38 -13.52 -5.28
C CYS A 183 -19.81 -13.02 -5.12
N ASN A 184 -20.64 -13.75 -4.36
CA ASN A 184 -21.95 -13.28 -3.92
C ASN A 184 -21.81 -12.70 -2.51
N PHE A 185 -22.35 -11.51 -2.28
CA PHE A 185 -22.20 -10.81 -1.01
C PHE A 185 -23.46 -10.01 -0.69
N SER A 186 -23.99 -10.09 0.53
CA SER A 186 -25.11 -9.25 0.97
C SER A 186 -24.61 -8.11 1.85
N LEU A 187 -24.43 -6.92 1.27
CA LEU A 187 -23.97 -5.74 2.03
C LEU A 187 -24.98 -5.30 3.10
N GLY A 188 -26.29 -5.40 2.82
CA GLY A 188 -27.32 -5.10 3.82
C GLY A 188 -27.19 -5.95 5.08
N ARG A 189 -27.01 -7.28 4.92
CA ARG A 189 -26.79 -8.20 6.06
C ARG A 189 -25.48 -7.93 6.80
N LEU A 190 -24.41 -7.57 6.08
CA LEU A 190 -23.16 -7.15 6.72
C LEU A 190 -23.39 -5.93 7.62
N LEU A 191 -24.08 -4.91 7.11
CA LEU A 191 -24.34 -3.68 7.85
C LEU A 191 -25.29 -3.91 9.05
N GLU A 192 -26.20 -4.88 8.95
CA GLU A 192 -26.99 -5.36 10.10
C GLU A 192 -26.10 -6.04 11.16
N ALA A 193 -25.17 -6.90 10.74
CA ALA A 193 -24.26 -7.61 11.64
C ALA A 193 -23.18 -6.69 12.25
N CYS A 194 -22.76 -5.66 11.51
CA CYS A 194 -21.68 -4.74 11.85
C CYS A 194 -22.20 -3.28 11.84
N PRO A 195 -23.02 -2.88 12.82
CA PRO A 195 -23.61 -1.54 12.84
C PRO A 195 -22.59 -0.40 13.00
N LEU A 196 -21.34 -0.72 13.39
CA LEU A 196 -20.24 0.23 13.55
C LEU A 196 -19.34 0.34 12.32
N LEU A 197 -19.69 -0.30 11.20
CA LEU A 197 -18.85 -0.33 10.00
C LEU A 197 -18.71 1.06 9.37
N GLU A 198 -17.49 1.57 9.35
CA GLU A 198 -17.13 2.87 8.76
C GLU A 198 -16.51 2.72 7.36
N GLU A 199 -15.79 1.62 7.09
CA GLU A 199 -15.13 1.36 5.80
C GLU A 199 -15.51 -0.01 5.23
N PHE A 200 -15.96 -0.04 3.98
CA PHE A 200 -16.20 -1.28 3.25
C PHE A 200 -15.55 -1.24 1.86
N HIS A 201 -14.53 -2.07 1.66
CA HIS A 201 -13.83 -2.21 0.38
C HIS A 201 -14.00 -3.64 -0.16
N GLY A 202 -14.75 -3.80 -1.24
CA GLY A 202 -14.99 -5.10 -1.89
C GLY A 202 -14.45 -5.11 -3.30
N GLU A 203 -13.54 -6.04 -3.59
CA GLU A 203 -12.89 -6.17 -4.89
C GLU A 203 -12.90 -7.61 -5.38
N VAL A 204 -13.25 -7.80 -6.65
CA VAL A 204 -13.02 -9.04 -7.40
C VAL A 204 -12.17 -8.68 -8.61
N VAL A 205 -11.01 -9.30 -8.81
CA VAL A 205 -10.04 -8.86 -9.84
C VAL A 205 -10.44 -9.34 -11.23
N THR A 206 -10.74 -10.63 -11.42
CA THR A 206 -10.99 -11.18 -12.77
C THR A 206 -12.46 -11.35 -13.16
N LYS A 207 -13.40 -11.47 -12.20
CA LYS A 207 -14.85 -11.61 -12.50
C LYS A 207 -15.67 -10.56 -11.77
N TYR A 208 -16.75 -10.96 -11.10
CA TYR A 208 -17.80 -10.06 -10.63
C TYR A 208 -18.11 -10.25 -9.14
N LEU A 209 -18.35 -9.13 -8.45
CA LEU A 209 -18.91 -9.06 -7.11
C LEU A 209 -20.42 -8.80 -7.22
N PHE A 210 -21.24 -9.84 -7.04
CA PHE A 210 -22.68 -9.72 -7.01
C PHE A 210 -23.15 -9.28 -5.62
N LEU A 211 -23.63 -8.04 -5.51
CA LEU A 211 -24.26 -7.60 -4.26
C LEU A 211 -25.73 -8.01 -4.29
N LEU A 212 -26.10 -8.95 -3.42
CA LEU A 212 -27.43 -9.54 -3.38
C LEU A 212 -28.37 -8.75 -2.47
N GLY A 213 -29.61 -8.56 -2.95
CA GLY A 213 -30.69 -7.95 -2.18
C GLY A 213 -30.55 -6.42 -2.04
N SER A 214 -31.18 -5.87 -1.01
CA SER A 214 -31.05 -4.45 -0.68
C SER A 214 -29.68 -4.18 -0.05
N LEU A 215 -29.05 -3.07 -0.43
CA LEU A 215 -27.85 -2.59 0.24
C LEU A 215 -28.16 -1.94 1.60
N VAL A 216 -29.44 -1.63 1.86
CA VAL A 216 -29.90 -1.04 3.12
C VAL A 216 -30.33 -2.15 4.08
N PRO A 217 -29.85 -2.14 5.34
CA PRO A 217 -30.37 -2.98 6.41
C PRO A 217 -31.90 -2.95 6.52
N SER A 218 -32.49 -4.09 6.87
CA SER A 218 -33.94 -4.28 6.99
C SER A 218 -34.54 -3.47 8.14
N ASP A 219 -33.78 -3.29 9.23
CA ASP A 219 -34.16 -2.55 10.44
C ASP A 219 -34.23 -1.03 10.22
N VAL A 220 -33.49 -0.51 9.25
CA VAL A 220 -33.46 0.94 8.93
C VAL A 220 -34.73 1.41 8.21
N LYS A 221 -35.62 0.51 7.78
CA LYS A 221 -36.89 0.87 7.10
C LYS A 221 -37.97 1.44 8.03
N GLY A 222 -37.74 1.45 9.35
CA GLY A 222 -38.68 2.02 10.32
C GLY A 222 -38.80 3.55 10.30
N PRO A 223 -39.81 4.12 10.98
CA PRO A 223 -40.00 5.58 11.07
C PRO A 223 -38.84 6.31 11.77
N GLN A 224 -38.09 5.60 12.62
CA GLN A 224 -36.84 6.08 13.22
C GLN A 224 -35.66 5.58 12.39
N ARG A 225 -35.41 6.24 11.25
CA ARG A 225 -34.24 5.93 10.42
C ARG A 225 -32.96 6.22 11.21
N ARG A 226 -32.21 5.16 11.53
CA ARG A 226 -30.86 5.30 12.09
C ARG A 226 -29.89 5.55 10.94
N PHE A 227 -29.03 6.55 11.09
CA PHE A 227 -27.93 6.76 10.17
C PHE A 227 -26.82 5.76 10.42
N LEU A 228 -26.29 5.18 9.35
CA LEU A 228 -25.16 4.28 9.39
C LEU A 228 -23.85 5.09 9.46
N PRO A 229 -22.82 4.63 10.19
CA PRO A 229 -21.56 5.35 10.35
C PRO A 229 -20.63 5.24 9.13
N LEU A 230 -21.06 4.57 8.05
CA LEU A 230 -20.27 4.33 6.85
C LEU A 230 -19.72 5.64 6.26
N ARG A 231 -18.40 5.70 6.12
CA ARG A 231 -17.62 6.83 5.59
C ARG A 231 -16.95 6.51 4.26
N SER A 232 -16.59 5.26 4.02
CA SER A 232 -15.91 4.82 2.79
C SER A 232 -16.59 3.59 2.20
N LEU A 233 -17.01 3.69 0.94
CA LEU A 233 -17.55 2.60 0.14
C LEU A 233 -16.76 2.49 -1.16
N VAL A 234 -15.96 1.43 -1.28
CA VAL A 234 -15.16 1.13 -2.48
C VAL A 234 -15.58 -0.22 -3.03
N LEU A 235 -16.12 -0.24 -4.24
CA LEU A 235 -16.61 -1.43 -4.91
C LEU A 235 -15.91 -1.55 -6.27
N ARG A 236 -15.24 -2.68 -6.53
CA ARG A 236 -14.61 -2.96 -7.82
C ARG A 236 -15.19 -4.20 -8.47
N ASN A 237 -15.52 -4.08 -9.76
CA ASN A 237 -16.17 -5.12 -10.56
C ASN A 237 -17.49 -5.60 -9.93
N ALA A 238 -18.25 -4.68 -9.33
CA ALA A 238 -19.49 -5.00 -8.64
C ALA A 238 -20.73 -4.91 -9.54
N THR A 239 -21.78 -5.63 -9.14
CA THR A 239 -23.08 -5.66 -9.81
C THR A 239 -24.20 -5.49 -8.79
N PHE A 240 -25.02 -4.45 -8.95
CA PHE A 240 -26.21 -4.19 -8.14
C PHE A 240 -27.15 -3.18 -8.81
N PRO A 241 -28.44 -3.08 -8.42
CA PRO A 241 -29.31 -2.02 -8.91
C PRO A 241 -28.88 -0.65 -8.38
N GLN A 242 -28.72 0.35 -9.24
CA GLN A 242 -28.31 1.71 -8.84
C GLN A 242 -29.24 2.31 -7.76
N SER A 243 -30.55 2.05 -7.86
CA SER A 243 -31.53 2.50 -6.87
C SER A 243 -31.26 1.98 -5.45
N SER A 244 -30.62 0.81 -5.32
CA SER A 244 -30.23 0.28 -4.01
C SER A 244 -29.07 1.05 -3.39
N LEU A 245 -28.15 1.57 -4.20
CA LEU A 245 -27.09 2.46 -3.74
C LEU A 245 -27.66 3.84 -3.36
N GLU A 246 -28.53 4.39 -4.20
CA GLU A 246 -29.21 5.67 -3.92
C GLU A 246 -29.98 5.60 -2.59
N ALA A 247 -30.62 4.47 -2.30
CA ALA A 247 -31.26 4.20 -1.01
C ALA A 247 -30.26 4.08 0.16
N LEU A 248 -29.07 3.50 -0.06
CA LEU A 248 -28.01 3.46 0.95
C LEU A 248 -27.49 4.86 1.27
N LEU A 249 -27.28 5.70 0.25
CA LEU A 249 -26.80 7.07 0.43
C LEU A 249 -27.74 7.94 1.28
N LEU A 250 -29.05 7.67 1.25
CA LEU A 250 -30.04 8.33 2.12
C LEU A 250 -29.80 8.06 3.62
N VAL A 251 -29.19 6.93 3.96
CA VAL A 251 -28.96 6.51 5.35
C VAL A 251 -27.48 6.59 5.75
N THR A 252 -26.59 7.01 4.85
CA THR A 252 -25.16 7.23 5.10
C THR A 252 -24.76 8.69 4.80
N PRO A 253 -25.33 9.69 5.49
CA PRO A 253 -25.03 11.10 5.20
C PRO A 253 -23.58 11.50 5.48
N ARG A 254 -22.82 10.66 6.19
CA ARG A 254 -21.41 10.88 6.55
C ARG A 254 -20.42 10.26 5.57
N ILE A 255 -20.88 9.74 4.43
CA ILE A 255 -19.99 9.16 3.43
C ILE A 255 -19.05 10.23 2.86
N GLN A 256 -17.76 9.95 2.86
CA GLN A 256 -16.68 10.82 2.40
C GLN A 256 -15.98 10.24 1.17
N GLU A 257 -15.94 8.92 1.03
CA GLU A 257 -15.35 8.23 -0.11
C GLU A 257 -16.38 7.29 -0.74
N LEU A 258 -16.66 7.51 -2.03
CA LEU A 258 -17.52 6.66 -2.83
C LEU A 258 -16.83 6.33 -4.14
N LYS A 259 -16.33 5.10 -4.27
CA LYS A 259 -15.64 4.64 -5.48
C LYS A 259 -16.33 3.40 -6.05
N LEU A 260 -16.97 3.56 -7.18
CA LEU A 260 -17.63 2.49 -7.94
C LEU A 260 -16.82 2.24 -9.21
N ILE A 261 -15.94 1.26 -9.15
CA ILE A 261 -14.91 1.01 -10.15
C ILE A 261 -15.35 -0.16 -11.03
N SER A 262 -15.53 0.08 -12.32
CA SER A 262 -15.87 -0.94 -13.31
C SER A 262 -17.16 -1.71 -12.97
N LEU A 263 -18.24 -0.98 -12.68
CA LEU A 263 -19.56 -1.56 -12.42
C LEU A 263 -20.02 -2.40 -13.61
N GLN A 264 -20.48 -3.60 -13.34
CA GLN A 264 -20.86 -4.55 -14.38
C GLN A 264 -22.35 -4.40 -14.66
N ALA A 265 -22.69 -3.94 -15.87
CA ALA A 265 -24.08 -3.94 -16.33
C ALA A 265 -24.53 -5.40 -16.53
N ILE A 266 -25.64 -5.80 -15.92
CA ILE A 266 -26.24 -7.10 -16.19
C ILE A 266 -26.84 -7.02 -17.59
N THR A 267 -26.16 -7.61 -18.58
CA THR A 267 -26.83 -7.99 -19.81
C THR A 267 -27.74 -9.16 -19.46
N ALA A 268 -29.04 -9.00 -19.68
CA ALA A 268 -30.03 -10.00 -19.31
C ALA A 268 -29.70 -11.34 -20.01
N GLN A 269 -29.03 -12.26 -19.31
CA GLN A 269 -28.84 -13.63 -19.78
C GLN A 269 -30.07 -14.50 -19.50
N GLY A 270 -31.20 -13.89 -19.11
CA GLY A 270 -32.47 -14.58 -18.93
C GLY A 270 -33.66 -13.62 -19.12
N PRO A 271 -34.84 -14.14 -19.51
CA PRO A 271 -36.01 -13.35 -19.89
C PRO A 271 -36.59 -12.44 -18.79
N ASN A 272 -36.16 -12.62 -17.53
CA ASN A 272 -36.74 -11.92 -16.37
C ASN A 272 -35.73 -11.07 -15.56
N MET A 273 -34.48 -10.92 -16.01
CA MET A 273 -33.54 -10.04 -15.31
C MET A 273 -33.62 -8.63 -15.87
N ALA A 274 -34.03 -7.67 -15.03
CA ALA A 274 -33.97 -6.26 -15.37
C ALA A 274 -32.54 -5.88 -15.72
N THR A 275 -32.35 -5.18 -16.83
CA THR A 275 -31.04 -4.66 -17.21
C THR A 275 -30.65 -3.57 -16.23
N ASN A 276 -29.56 -3.79 -15.48
CA ASN A 276 -29.01 -2.74 -14.63
C ASN A 276 -28.35 -1.69 -15.52
N LYS A 277 -29.09 -0.62 -15.83
CA LYS A 277 -28.55 0.57 -16.48
C LYS A 277 -28.04 1.52 -15.39
N TYR A 278 -26.73 1.71 -15.36
CA TYR A 278 -26.12 2.72 -14.50
C TYR A 278 -26.11 4.07 -15.23
N SER A 279 -26.41 5.15 -14.52
CA SER A 279 -26.35 6.53 -15.02
C SER A 279 -25.56 7.39 -14.04
N ARG A 280 -24.36 7.81 -14.47
CA ARG A 280 -23.48 8.69 -13.70
C ARG A 280 -24.18 10.00 -13.35
N THR A 281 -24.78 10.65 -14.34
CA THR A 281 -25.46 11.95 -14.18
C THR A 281 -26.57 11.87 -13.13
N ASN A 282 -27.39 10.81 -13.17
CA ASN A 282 -28.45 10.61 -12.17
C ASN A 282 -27.88 10.41 -10.77
N LEU A 283 -26.81 9.62 -10.63
CA LEU A 283 -26.18 9.40 -9.33
C LEU A 283 -25.56 10.70 -8.78
N VAL A 284 -24.90 11.49 -9.63
CA VAL A 284 -24.32 12.78 -9.25
C VAL A 284 -25.40 13.74 -8.78
N GLN A 285 -26.50 13.87 -9.53
CA GLN A 285 -27.66 14.69 -9.14
C GLN A 285 -28.25 14.22 -7.81
N HIS A 286 -28.36 12.90 -7.60
CA HIS A 286 -28.83 12.35 -6.33
C HIS A 286 -27.90 12.72 -5.17
N ILE A 287 -26.58 12.51 -5.31
CA ILE A 287 -25.58 12.88 -4.29
C ILE A 287 -25.67 14.37 -3.94
N GLN A 288 -25.79 15.24 -4.97
CA GLN A 288 -25.93 16.68 -4.79
C GLN A 288 -27.22 17.05 -4.04
N SER A 289 -28.34 16.39 -4.36
CA SER A 289 -29.61 16.61 -3.66
C SER A 289 -29.56 16.23 -2.17
N LEU A 290 -28.68 15.31 -1.79
CA LEU A 290 -28.46 14.91 -0.40
C LEU A 290 -27.44 15.77 0.34
N SER A 291 -26.81 16.74 -0.34
CA SER A 291 -25.76 17.59 0.23
C SER A 291 -24.59 16.80 0.85
N ILE A 292 -24.28 15.62 0.29
CA ILE A 292 -23.17 14.78 0.74
C ILE A 292 -21.85 15.39 0.27
N MET A 293 -20.94 15.65 1.22
CA MET A 293 -19.61 16.20 0.92
C MET A 293 -18.58 15.08 0.73
N LEU A 294 -18.42 14.62 -0.52
CA LEU A 294 -17.40 13.64 -0.88
C LEU A 294 -16.01 14.29 -0.93
N GLN A 295 -15.02 13.62 -0.33
CA GLN A 295 -13.59 13.92 -0.46
C GLN A 295 -12.97 13.15 -1.63
N SER A 296 -13.55 11.99 -1.98
CA SER A 296 -13.13 11.19 -3.12
C SER A 296 -14.33 10.53 -3.79
N PHE A 297 -14.42 10.67 -5.11
CA PHE A 297 -15.48 10.08 -5.91
C PHE A 297 -14.92 9.36 -7.14
N HIS A 298 -15.44 8.18 -7.43
CA HIS A 298 -15.21 7.49 -8.69
C HIS A 298 -16.46 6.77 -9.14
N PHE A 299 -16.73 6.82 -10.44
CA PHE A 299 -17.81 6.07 -11.06
C PHE A 299 -17.36 5.68 -12.46
N SER A 300 -17.31 4.39 -12.73
CA SER A 300 -17.08 3.82 -14.05
C SER A 300 -17.90 2.55 -14.24
N VAL A 301 -18.35 2.32 -15.47
CA VAL A 301 -19.11 1.14 -15.88
C VAL A 301 -18.24 0.31 -16.82
N PHE A 302 -18.20 -0.99 -16.62
CA PHE A 302 -17.45 -1.91 -17.46
C PHE A 302 -17.94 -1.88 -18.91
N ASN A 303 -17.02 -1.93 -19.88
CA ASN A 303 -17.30 -1.79 -21.32
C ASN A 303 -17.88 -0.44 -21.76
N GLN A 304 -18.09 0.52 -20.88
CA GLN A 304 -18.51 1.86 -21.27
C GLN A 304 -17.26 2.72 -21.45
N GLY A 305 -16.96 3.07 -22.69
CA GLY A 305 -15.92 4.06 -22.99
C GLY A 305 -16.31 5.40 -22.40
N ILE A 306 -15.32 6.21 -22.03
CA ILE A 306 -15.57 7.59 -21.60
C ILE A 306 -15.65 8.43 -22.86
N ASP A 307 -16.85 8.83 -23.24
CA ASP A 307 -17.04 9.77 -24.35
C ASP A 307 -16.53 11.16 -23.95
N GLY A 308 -16.17 12.00 -24.93
CA GLY A 308 -15.60 13.34 -24.70
C GLY A 308 -16.38 14.21 -23.68
N PRO A 309 -17.73 14.31 -23.77
CA PRO A 309 -18.53 15.05 -22.78
C PRO A 309 -18.51 14.42 -21.38
N GLU A 310 -18.49 13.09 -21.29
CA GLU A 310 -18.43 12.38 -20.02
C GLU A 310 -17.06 12.58 -19.34
N ALA A 311 -15.98 12.69 -20.11
CA ALA A 311 -14.65 13.04 -19.58
C ALA A 311 -14.65 14.39 -18.85
N ASP A 312 -15.43 15.35 -19.33
CA ASP A 312 -15.52 16.69 -18.76
C ASP A 312 -16.32 16.68 -17.46
N GLU A 313 -17.42 15.94 -17.45
CA GLU A 313 -18.20 15.68 -16.24
C GLU A 313 -17.38 14.88 -15.21
N MET A 314 -16.47 14.00 -15.65
CA MET A 314 -15.56 13.25 -14.77
C MET A 314 -14.54 14.14 -14.06
N LEU A 315 -14.07 15.19 -14.72
CA LEU A 315 -13.10 16.13 -14.14
C LEU A 315 -13.74 17.23 -13.32
N THR A 316 -15.03 17.46 -13.50
CA THR A 316 -15.77 18.43 -12.69
C THR A 316 -15.83 17.92 -11.24
N PRO A 317 -15.18 18.60 -10.28
CA PRO A 317 -15.20 18.15 -8.89
C PRO A 317 -16.62 18.17 -8.35
N LEU A 318 -17.01 17.10 -7.65
CA LEU A 318 -18.29 17.09 -6.92
C LEU A 318 -18.24 17.99 -5.68
N SER A 319 -17.03 18.26 -5.19
CA SER A 319 -16.77 18.98 -3.95
C SER A 319 -15.53 19.84 -4.10
N PRO A 320 -15.51 21.07 -3.55
CA PRO A 320 -14.32 21.92 -3.55
C PRO A 320 -13.15 21.33 -2.75
N LEU A 321 -13.41 20.31 -1.92
CA LEU A 321 -12.39 19.63 -1.11
C LEU A 321 -11.73 18.43 -1.83
N GLU A 322 -12.16 18.11 -3.05
CA GLU A 322 -11.65 16.95 -3.79
C GLU A 322 -10.21 17.19 -4.27
N THR A 323 -9.26 16.63 -3.52
CA THR A 323 -7.82 16.70 -3.87
C THR A 323 -7.32 15.42 -4.54
N GLY A 324 -8.14 14.37 -4.54
CA GLY A 324 -7.82 13.07 -5.10
C GLY A 324 -8.68 12.75 -6.32
N ARG A 325 -8.05 12.37 -7.42
CA ARG A 325 -8.73 11.94 -8.64
C ARG A 325 -8.53 10.45 -8.85
N SER A 326 -9.63 9.77 -9.18
CA SER A 326 -9.63 8.37 -9.55
C SER A 326 -10.09 8.24 -11.00
N LEU A 327 -9.25 7.71 -11.89
CA LEU A 327 -9.56 7.62 -13.32
C LEU A 327 -9.42 6.19 -13.82
N TRP A 328 -10.15 5.90 -14.88
CA TRP A 328 -9.95 4.69 -15.64
C TRP A 328 -8.78 4.89 -16.59
N GLY A 329 -7.86 3.94 -16.63
CA GLY A 329 -6.65 4.06 -17.41
C GLY A 329 -6.91 4.03 -18.92
N ASP A 330 -7.91 3.27 -19.40
CA ASP A 330 -8.33 3.31 -20.82
C ASP A 330 -8.88 4.69 -21.19
N GLY A 331 -9.41 5.42 -20.20
CA GLY A 331 -9.92 6.78 -20.35
C GLY A 331 -8.84 7.85 -20.37
N LEU A 332 -7.57 7.50 -20.14
CA LEU A 332 -6.48 8.47 -20.19
C LEU A 332 -6.26 8.88 -21.65
N THR A 333 -6.88 10.00 -22.01
CA THR A 333 -6.67 10.66 -23.31
C THR A 333 -5.75 11.86 -23.14
N PRO A 334 -5.07 12.32 -24.20
CA PRO A 334 -4.31 13.57 -24.17
C PRO A 334 -5.16 14.78 -23.72
N THR A 335 -6.45 14.79 -24.08
CA THR A 335 -7.40 15.84 -23.66
C THR A 335 -7.66 15.80 -22.16
N LEU A 336 -7.92 14.62 -21.61
CA LEU A 336 -8.12 14.45 -20.16
C LEU A 336 -6.87 14.87 -19.38
N MET A 337 -5.67 14.45 -19.85
CA MET A 337 -4.41 14.85 -19.22
C MET A 337 -4.18 16.35 -19.29
N ARG A 338 -4.50 16.99 -20.42
CA ARG A 338 -4.41 18.45 -20.55
C ARG A 338 -5.33 19.14 -19.56
N LYS A 339 -6.55 18.65 -19.37
CA LYS A 339 -7.49 19.22 -18.39
C LYS A 339 -7.04 19.01 -16.94
N LEU A 340 -6.40 17.87 -16.64
CA LEU A 340 -5.74 17.68 -15.34
C LEU A 340 -4.55 18.64 -15.14
N ASP A 341 -3.80 18.95 -16.21
CA ASP A 341 -2.69 19.91 -16.19
C ASP A 341 -3.20 21.37 -16.06
N GLU A 342 -4.31 21.71 -16.74
CA GLU A 342 -4.92 23.05 -16.75
C GLU A 342 -5.71 23.36 -15.47
N GLY A 343 -6.24 22.32 -14.80
CA GLY A 343 -6.93 22.46 -13.53
C GLY A 343 -6.00 23.11 -12.51
N THR A 344 -6.35 24.33 -12.09
CA THR A 344 -5.53 25.15 -11.19
C THR A 344 -5.31 24.43 -9.84
N ASN A 345 -4.19 23.71 -9.73
CA ASN A 345 -3.47 23.35 -8.51
C ASN A 345 -4.20 22.57 -7.39
N PHE A 346 -4.72 21.35 -7.56
CA PHE A 346 -5.11 20.54 -6.37
C PHE A 346 -4.98 19.01 -6.46
N VAL A 347 -4.60 18.41 -7.60
CA VAL A 347 -4.48 16.95 -7.68
C VAL A 347 -3.23 16.49 -6.93
N THR A 348 -3.41 16.19 -5.66
CA THR A 348 -2.37 15.63 -4.78
C THR A 348 -2.38 14.12 -4.82
N THR A 349 -3.52 13.51 -5.14
CA THR A 349 -3.67 12.06 -5.24
C THR A 349 -4.22 11.69 -6.62
N LEU A 350 -3.53 10.81 -7.32
CA LEU A 350 -4.01 10.21 -8.57
C LEU A 350 -4.07 8.70 -8.41
N GLU A 351 -5.28 8.15 -8.50
CA GLU A 351 -5.52 6.72 -8.55
C GLU A 351 -5.99 6.33 -9.94
N LEU A 352 -5.33 5.34 -10.52
CA LEU A 352 -5.62 4.90 -11.87
C LEU A 352 -5.91 3.40 -11.86
N TYR A 353 -7.01 3.04 -12.48
CA TYR A 353 -7.51 1.66 -12.51
C TYR A 353 -7.52 1.13 -13.93
N TRP A 354 -7.16 -0.13 -14.12
CA TRP A 354 -7.15 -0.76 -15.44
C TRP A 354 -7.85 -2.10 -15.46
N ARG A 355 -8.31 -2.45 -16.66
CA ARG A 355 -9.15 -3.61 -16.92
C ARG A 355 -8.38 -4.91 -16.94
N HIS A 356 -7.27 -4.91 -17.67
CA HIS A 356 -6.57 -6.12 -18.10
C HIS A 356 -5.15 -6.11 -17.54
N THR A 357 -4.84 -7.00 -16.60
CA THR A 357 -3.48 -7.19 -16.10
C THR A 357 -2.49 -7.56 -17.21
N ASP A 358 -2.98 -8.15 -18.29
CA ASP A 358 -2.16 -8.72 -19.34
C ASP A 358 -1.95 -7.78 -20.53
N GLU A 359 -2.81 -6.77 -20.70
CA GLU A 359 -2.77 -5.89 -21.87
C GLU A 359 -2.05 -4.60 -21.53
N CYS A 360 -0.93 -4.41 -22.23
CA CYS A 360 -0.06 -3.30 -21.99
C CYS A 360 -0.61 -2.04 -22.67
N SER A 361 -1.14 -1.12 -21.85
CA SER A 361 -1.80 0.10 -22.30
C SER A 361 -0.88 1.01 -23.13
N THR A 362 -1.45 1.66 -24.14
CA THR A 362 -0.83 2.85 -24.74
C THR A 362 -0.85 4.03 -23.78
N SER A 363 -1.60 3.99 -22.68
CA SER A 363 -1.73 5.11 -21.73
C SER A 363 -0.53 5.30 -20.80
N SER A 364 0.43 4.37 -20.78
CA SER A 364 1.60 4.45 -19.89
C SER A 364 2.43 5.74 -20.08
N TRP A 365 2.61 6.17 -21.34
CA TRP A 365 3.34 7.40 -21.65
C TRP A 365 2.57 8.66 -21.24
N LEU A 366 1.23 8.62 -21.23
CA LEU A 366 0.41 9.74 -20.77
C LEU A 366 0.56 9.95 -19.26
N LEU A 367 0.55 8.86 -18.50
CA LEU A 367 0.85 8.91 -17.06
C LEU A 367 2.26 9.44 -16.81
N HIS A 368 3.27 8.93 -17.52
CA HIS A 368 4.64 9.43 -17.42
C HIS A 368 4.70 10.94 -17.70
N ARG A 369 4.10 11.39 -18.81
CA ARG A 369 4.04 12.80 -19.21
C ARG A 369 3.34 13.67 -18.17
N PHE A 370 2.25 13.19 -17.58
CA PHE A 370 1.55 13.88 -16.49
C PHE A 370 2.47 14.02 -15.28
N MET A 371 3.12 12.94 -14.82
CA MET A 371 4.06 12.99 -13.69
C MET A 371 5.25 13.93 -13.92
N CYS A 372 5.71 14.07 -15.17
CA CYS A 372 6.71 15.08 -15.59
C CYS A 372 6.24 16.54 -15.50
N ARG A 373 4.96 16.79 -15.20
CA ARG A 373 4.34 18.13 -15.10
C ARG A 373 3.73 18.40 -13.73
N SER A 374 3.25 17.37 -13.04
CA SER A 374 2.49 17.52 -11.80
C SER A 374 3.38 17.69 -10.55
N ARG A 375 3.85 18.91 -10.29
CA ARG A 375 4.69 19.21 -9.09
C ARG A 375 4.00 18.98 -7.74
N HIS A 376 2.68 19.09 -7.70
CA HIS A 376 1.87 18.99 -6.48
C HIS A 376 1.43 17.56 -6.14
N LEU A 377 1.75 16.60 -7.01
CA LEU A 377 1.34 15.22 -6.84
C LEU A 377 2.10 14.58 -5.67
N LEU A 378 1.37 14.13 -4.65
CA LEU A 378 1.88 13.50 -3.43
C LEU A 378 1.65 11.99 -3.42
N HIS A 379 0.61 11.51 -4.07
CA HIS A 379 0.23 10.10 -4.09
C HIS A 379 -0.14 9.67 -5.51
N VAL A 380 0.54 8.62 -5.99
CA VAL A 380 0.17 7.94 -7.23
C VAL A 380 -0.07 6.49 -6.92
N ARG A 381 -1.25 6.00 -7.29
CA ARG A 381 -1.58 4.58 -7.20
C ARG A 381 -2.08 4.08 -8.54
N THR A 382 -1.34 3.17 -9.14
CA THR A 382 -1.85 2.42 -10.28
C THR A 382 -2.24 1.02 -9.85
N THR A 383 -3.44 0.61 -10.26
CA THR A 383 -3.95 -0.73 -10.05
C THR A 383 -4.15 -1.36 -11.43
N ASN A 384 -3.31 -2.32 -11.77
CA ASN A 384 -3.31 -3.05 -13.05
C ASN A 384 -2.89 -2.23 -14.28
N ILE A 385 -2.33 -1.02 -14.11
CA ILE A 385 -1.82 -0.25 -15.27
C ILE A 385 -0.38 -0.61 -15.51
N ALA A 386 -0.14 -1.13 -16.71
CA ALA A 386 1.20 -1.34 -17.22
C ALA A 386 1.96 -0.01 -17.34
N PHE A 387 2.91 0.22 -16.43
CA PHE A 387 3.88 1.29 -16.52
C PHE A 387 5.17 0.75 -17.16
N GLN A 388 5.46 1.18 -18.38
CA GLN A 388 6.69 0.83 -19.09
C GLN A 388 7.90 1.45 -18.39
N PHE A 389 8.84 0.62 -17.94
CA PHE A 389 10.02 1.13 -17.26
C PHE A 389 10.98 1.87 -18.22
N GLU A 390 10.83 1.66 -19.53
CA GLU A 390 11.56 2.36 -20.59
C GLU A 390 11.39 3.88 -20.49
N HIS A 391 10.25 4.36 -19.97
CA HIS A 391 10.02 5.78 -19.68
C HIS A 391 10.95 6.34 -18.60
N LEU A 392 11.55 5.47 -17.78
CA LEU A 392 12.53 5.83 -16.75
C LEU A 392 13.97 5.76 -17.27
N ASP A 393 14.21 5.17 -18.45
CA ASP A 393 15.55 5.01 -19.03
C ASP A 393 15.97 6.25 -19.82
N LEU A 394 16.31 7.31 -19.09
CA LEU A 394 16.71 8.61 -19.65
C LEU A 394 17.85 8.51 -20.68
N HIS A 395 18.71 7.51 -20.57
CA HIS A 395 19.92 7.36 -21.39
C HIS A 395 19.86 6.17 -22.35
N ARG A 396 18.70 5.50 -22.48
CA ARG A 396 18.51 4.33 -23.34
C ARG A 396 19.59 3.25 -23.13
N ARG A 397 19.91 2.98 -21.85
CA ARG A 397 20.92 1.99 -21.43
C ARG A 397 20.39 0.57 -21.37
N ALA A 398 19.07 0.39 -21.41
CA ALA A 398 18.46 -0.92 -21.55
C ALA A 398 18.93 -1.55 -22.88
N PRO A 399 19.36 -2.83 -22.86
CA PRO A 399 19.82 -3.50 -24.08
C PRO A 399 18.68 -3.59 -25.11
N THR A 400 18.89 -3.02 -26.29
CA THR A 400 18.00 -3.17 -27.45
C THR A 400 18.68 -4.07 -28.50
N ASN A 401 18.10 -5.22 -28.83
CA ASN A 401 18.61 -6.07 -29.91
C ASN A 401 18.09 -5.56 -31.27
N GLY A 402 18.52 -4.36 -31.64
CA GLY A 402 18.53 -3.90 -33.04
C GLY A 402 17.18 -3.59 -33.71
N SER A 403 16.05 -3.61 -33.00
CA SER A 403 14.78 -3.11 -33.58
C SER A 403 14.80 -1.57 -33.58
N SER A 404 15.08 -0.97 -34.73
CA SER A 404 15.31 0.47 -34.94
C SER A 404 14.10 1.39 -34.64
N ASP A 405 12.94 0.84 -34.28
CA ASP A 405 11.69 1.59 -34.11
C ASP A 405 11.49 2.24 -32.73
N THR A 406 12.50 2.25 -31.86
CA THR A 406 12.43 2.89 -30.53
C THR A 406 12.51 4.43 -30.57
N SER A 407 12.32 5.06 -31.73
CA SER A 407 12.72 6.45 -31.98
C SER A 407 11.77 7.53 -31.42
N SER A 408 10.60 7.21 -30.88
CA SER A 408 9.59 8.23 -30.52
C SER A 408 9.22 8.37 -29.04
N PHE A 409 9.74 7.54 -28.13
CA PHE A 409 9.41 7.70 -26.71
C PHE A 409 10.15 8.91 -26.12
N LEU A 410 9.35 9.92 -25.75
CA LEU A 410 9.81 11.06 -24.98
C LEU A 410 10.08 10.59 -23.55
N THR A 411 11.36 10.41 -23.21
CA THR A 411 11.77 10.26 -21.81
C THR A 411 11.62 11.62 -21.11
N GLY A 412 11.45 11.59 -19.78
CA GLY A 412 11.24 12.78 -18.97
C GLY A 412 11.60 12.55 -17.52
N VAL A 413 11.90 13.63 -16.80
CA VAL A 413 12.11 13.59 -15.35
C VAL A 413 10.80 13.97 -14.67
N TRP A 414 10.29 13.14 -13.77
CA TRP A 414 9.09 13.47 -13.03
C TRP A 414 9.27 14.75 -12.22
N ALA A 415 8.29 15.64 -12.30
CA ALA A 415 8.29 16.90 -11.57
C ALA A 415 7.75 16.74 -10.13
N CYS A 416 7.09 15.61 -9.82
CA CYS A 416 6.56 15.27 -8.50
C CYS A 416 7.63 14.82 -7.51
N THR A 417 8.61 15.68 -7.20
CA THR A 417 9.73 15.34 -6.29
C THR A 417 9.30 15.14 -4.83
N ASN A 418 8.13 15.69 -4.46
CA ASN A 418 7.51 15.56 -3.14
C ASN A 418 6.57 14.34 -3.02
N LEU A 419 6.61 13.42 -3.98
CA LEU A 419 5.80 12.21 -3.95
C LEU A 419 6.10 11.39 -2.69
N ARG A 420 5.04 11.07 -1.94
CA ARG A 420 5.06 10.31 -0.68
C ARG A 420 4.64 8.86 -0.88
N THR A 421 3.65 8.63 -1.73
CA THR A 421 3.16 7.27 -2.05
C THR A 421 3.30 7.02 -3.55
N LEU A 422 3.96 5.93 -3.90
CA LEU A 422 4.04 5.45 -5.26
C LEU A 422 3.71 3.96 -5.29
N ARG A 423 2.56 3.63 -5.86
CA ARG A 423 2.21 2.27 -6.26
C ARG A 423 2.20 2.20 -7.77
N LEU A 424 3.13 1.44 -8.35
CA LEU A 424 3.22 1.21 -9.78
C LEU A 424 3.25 -0.28 -10.09
N GLU A 425 2.65 -0.62 -11.22
CA GLU A 425 2.87 -1.91 -11.86
C GLU A 425 3.82 -1.74 -13.04
N LEU A 426 5.04 -2.27 -12.90
CA LEU A 426 6.10 -2.15 -13.89
C LEU A 426 6.01 -3.28 -14.91
N HIS A 427 6.09 -2.89 -16.16
CA HIS A 427 6.14 -3.77 -17.31
C HIS A 427 7.43 -3.47 -18.09
N GLY A 428 8.08 -4.52 -18.58
CA GLY A 428 9.16 -4.43 -19.56
C GLY A 428 8.74 -5.21 -20.80
N HIS A 429 8.83 -4.57 -21.96
CA HIS A 429 8.43 -5.18 -23.23
C HIS A 429 9.65 -5.72 -23.98
N ASN A 430 9.41 -6.69 -24.86
CA ASN A 430 10.43 -7.22 -25.77
C ASN A 430 11.68 -7.71 -25.01
N GLN A 431 12.85 -7.15 -25.35
CA GLN A 431 14.16 -7.53 -24.84
C GLN A 431 14.55 -6.76 -23.57
N SER A 432 13.74 -5.76 -23.21
CA SER A 432 13.89 -4.89 -22.05
C SER A 432 13.37 -5.58 -20.78
N GLN A 433 13.64 -6.88 -20.61
CA GLN A 433 13.13 -7.60 -19.44
C GLN A 433 13.72 -7.04 -18.15
N LEU A 434 12.89 -6.92 -17.11
CA LEU A 434 13.35 -6.52 -15.77
C LEU A 434 14.28 -7.57 -15.12
N THR A 435 14.56 -8.68 -15.81
CA THR A 435 15.58 -9.68 -15.46
C THR A 435 16.99 -9.13 -15.59
N HIS A 436 17.23 -8.17 -16.49
CA HIS A 436 18.56 -7.62 -16.71
C HIS A 436 18.95 -6.61 -15.61
N PRO A 437 20.15 -6.72 -15.00
CA PRO A 437 20.60 -5.81 -13.93
C PRO A 437 20.64 -4.33 -14.28
N THR A 438 20.85 -3.97 -15.55
CA THR A 438 20.77 -2.57 -15.98
C THR A 438 19.36 -2.01 -15.82
N ASN A 439 18.33 -2.81 -16.13
CA ASN A 439 16.95 -2.35 -16.19
C ASN A 439 16.41 -2.08 -14.78
N THR A 440 16.67 -2.98 -13.83
CA THR A 440 16.33 -2.72 -12.42
C THR A 440 17.15 -1.59 -11.82
N ARG A 441 18.43 -1.42 -12.20
CA ARG A 441 19.24 -0.27 -11.77
C ARG A 441 18.64 1.04 -12.25
N ILE A 442 18.11 1.10 -13.47
CA ILE A 442 17.41 2.27 -14.00
C ILE A 442 16.19 2.54 -13.13
N VAL A 443 15.32 1.55 -12.90
CA VAL A 443 14.12 1.74 -12.05
C VAL A 443 14.49 2.25 -10.66
N PHE A 444 15.32 1.51 -9.93
CA PHE A 444 15.67 1.84 -8.54
C PHE A 444 16.48 3.14 -8.43
N GLY A 445 17.41 3.37 -9.36
CA GLY A 445 18.19 4.60 -9.44
C GLY A 445 17.33 5.82 -9.73
N TYR A 446 16.36 5.70 -10.65
CA TYR A 446 15.46 6.79 -11.01
C TYR A 446 14.57 7.15 -9.83
N LEU A 447 13.85 6.16 -9.27
CA LEU A 447 12.92 6.39 -8.17
C LEU A 447 13.61 6.98 -6.93
N SER A 448 14.78 6.45 -6.58
CA SER A 448 15.55 6.93 -5.42
C SER A 448 16.15 8.33 -5.58
N THR A 449 16.30 8.79 -6.82
CA THR A 449 16.87 10.11 -7.15
C THR A 449 15.78 11.15 -7.37
N VAL A 450 14.71 10.80 -8.08
CA VAL A 450 13.64 11.72 -8.49
C VAL A 450 12.59 11.90 -7.39
N CYS A 451 12.32 10.87 -6.60
CA CYS A 451 11.31 10.90 -5.53
C CYS A 451 11.93 10.64 -4.14
N PRO A 452 12.85 11.48 -3.66
CA PRO A 452 13.56 11.25 -2.39
C PRO A 452 12.66 11.29 -1.15
N ARG A 453 11.44 11.82 -1.27
CA ARG A 453 10.44 11.97 -0.19
C ARG A 453 9.47 10.79 -0.07
N LEU A 454 9.67 9.71 -0.83
CA LEU A 454 8.82 8.53 -0.74
C LEU A 454 8.82 7.93 0.67
N GLN A 455 7.62 7.69 1.17
CA GLN A 455 7.30 7.03 2.43
C GLN A 455 6.75 5.62 2.19
N ASP A 456 5.95 5.45 1.13
CA ASP A 456 5.35 4.19 0.74
C ASP A 456 5.65 3.90 -0.73
N LEU A 457 6.48 2.87 -0.98
CA LEU A 457 6.84 2.42 -2.31
C LEU A 457 6.34 1.00 -2.54
N GLN A 458 5.39 0.85 -3.45
CA GLN A 458 4.90 -0.43 -3.93
C GLN A 458 5.19 -0.61 -5.42
N LEU A 459 5.99 -1.61 -5.76
CA LEU A 459 6.28 -2.01 -7.13
C LEU A 459 5.72 -3.40 -7.37
N VAL A 460 4.73 -3.50 -8.25
CA VAL A 460 4.24 -4.79 -8.75
C VAL A 460 4.93 -5.05 -10.07
N ILE A 461 5.60 -6.17 -10.22
CA ILE A 461 6.21 -6.56 -11.49
C ILE A 461 5.33 -7.64 -12.09
N SER A 462 4.70 -7.30 -13.22
CA SER A 462 3.70 -8.18 -13.83
C SER A 462 4.32 -9.52 -14.22
N LYS A 463 3.59 -10.62 -13.95
CA LYS A 463 3.99 -12.00 -14.33
C LYS A 463 4.18 -12.11 -15.83
N MET A 464 3.25 -11.48 -16.54
CA MET A 464 2.94 -11.70 -17.93
C MET A 464 2.51 -10.35 -18.50
N CYS A 465 3.30 -9.79 -19.41
CA CYS A 465 2.79 -8.79 -20.35
C CYS A 465 2.59 -9.50 -21.68
N LYS A 466 1.42 -9.29 -22.29
CA LYS A 466 1.21 -9.61 -23.70
C LYS A 466 1.61 -8.40 -24.51
N THR A 467 2.59 -8.56 -25.39
CA THR A 467 2.89 -7.55 -26.41
C THR A 467 1.72 -7.47 -27.40
N ARG A 468 1.75 -6.45 -28.27
CA ARG A 468 0.82 -6.37 -29.41
C ARG A 468 0.90 -7.60 -30.33
N THR A 469 2.04 -8.30 -30.33
CA THR A 469 2.24 -9.54 -31.10
C THR A 469 1.68 -10.78 -30.38
N GLY A 470 1.19 -10.64 -29.15
CA GLY A 470 0.65 -11.74 -28.34
C GLY A 470 1.71 -12.58 -27.62
N GLU A 471 2.99 -12.22 -27.72
CA GLU A 471 4.07 -12.91 -27.03
C GLU A 471 4.00 -12.63 -25.52
N LEU A 472 4.16 -13.71 -24.74
CA LEU A 472 4.14 -13.68 -23.28
C LEU A 472 5.56 -13.59 -22.73
N TYR A 473 5.81 -12.59 -21.89
CA TYR A 473 7.10 -12.35 -21.26
C TYR A 473 7.03 -12.52 -19.75
N ILE A 474 8.02 -13.19 -19.17
CA ILE A 474 8.16 -13.33 -17.72
C ILE A 474 9.12 -12.26 -17.22
N ASN A 475 8.62 -11.35 -16.40
CA ASN A 475 9.43 -10.34 -15.74
C ASN A 475 9.74 -10.76 -14.30
N THR A 476 11.03 -10.88 -13.99
CA THR A 476 11.50 -11.11 -12.62
C THR A 476 12.57 -10.06 -12.31
N PRO A 477 12.36 -9.14 -11.34
CA PRO A 477 13.39 -8.17 -11.00
C PRO A 477 14.64 -8.87 -10.51
N THR A 478 15.81 -8.46 -10.98
CA THR A 478 17.04 -8.90 -10.33
C THR A 478 17.29 -8.14 -9.03
N MET A 479 17.17 -8.86 -7.91
CA MET A 479 17.45 -8.35 -6.56
C MET A 479 18.95 -8.49 -6.19
N ARG A 480 19.80 -8.86 -7.15
CA ARG A 480 21.26 -8.94 -6.96
C ARG A 480 21.81 -7.54 -6.71
N LEU A 481 22.97 -7.43 -6.05
CA LEU A 481 23.60 -6.12 -5.78
C LEU A 481 23.79 -5.29 -7.06
N GLN A 482 24.26 -5.94 -8.13
CA GLN A 482 24.41 -5.33 -9.46
C GLN A 482 23.10 -4.83 -10.08
N GLY A 483 21.94 -5.33 -9.62
CA GLY A 483 20.61 -4.89 -10.01
C GLY A 483 20.19 -3.57 -9.37
N GLY A 484 20.98 -3.02 -8.44
CA GLY A 484 20.77 -1.67 -7.91
C GLY A 484 19.66 -1.55 -6.88
N PHE A 485 19.13 -2.65 -6.34
CA PHE A 485 18.13 -2.58 -5.28
C PHE A 485 18.60 -1.74 -4.08
N ILE A 486 19.90 -1.77 -3.77
CA ILE A 486 20.54 -0.95 -2.75
C ILE A 486 20.45 0.57 -3.00
N LEU A 487 20.20 1.02 -4.24
CA LEU A 487 20.05 2.44 -4.54
C LEU A 487 18.84 3.05 -3.81
N LEU A 488 17.83 2.24 -3.50
CA LEU A 488 16.67 2.66 -2.71
C LEU A 488 17.03 3.10 -1.29
N THR A 489 18.23 2.80 -0.76
CA THR A 489 18.70 3.28 0.56
C THR A 489 18.82 4.81 0.68
N ARG A 490 18.74 5.53 -0.46
CA ARG A 490 18.64 6.99 -0.50
C ARG A 490 17.28 7.53 -0.05
N LEU A 491 16.22 6.70 -0.11
CA LEU A 491 14.88 7.06 0.35
C LEU A 491 14.84 7.08 1.88
N LYS A 492 15.33 8.15 2.50
CA LYS A 492 15.46 8.26 3.97
C LYS A 492 14.13 8.28 4.70
N TYR A 493 13.05 8.68 4.02
CA TYR A 493 11.71 8.73 4.57
C TYR A 493 10.90 7.46 4.34
N LEU A 494 11.50 6.43 3.72
CA LEU A 494 10.79 5.21 3.37
C LEU A 494 10.39 4.45 4.64
N GLU A 495 9.08 4.28 4.81
CA GLU A 495 8.44 3.59 5.92
C GLU A 495 7.97 2.19 5.52
N ARG A 496 7.52 2.07 4.25
CA ARG A 496 6.93 0.86 3.67
C ARG A 496 7.53 0.58 2.30
N LEU A 497 8.01 -0.64 2.11
CA LEU A 497 8.57 -1.12 0.85
C LEU A 497 7.92 -2.43 0.45
N ASN A 498 7.28 -2.47 -0.70
CA ASN A 498 6.58 -3.65 -1.19
C ASN A 498 6.97 -3.91 -2.65
N ILE A 499 7.80 -4.93 -2.89
CA ILE A 499 8.18 -5.33 -4.25
C ILE A 499 7.62 -6.71 -4.52
N ASN A 500 6.52 -6.73 -5.27
CA ASN A 500 5.81 -7.94 -5.66
C ASN A 500 6.33 -8.45 -6.99
N PHE A 501 6.86 -9.66 -6.95
CA PHE A 501 7.24 -10.44 -8.12
C PHE A 501 6.87 -11.89 -7.84
N ILE A 502 6.85 -12.70 -8.89
CA ILE A 502 6.17 -14.01 -8.88
C ILE A 502 7.12 -15.12 -8.54
N GLN A 503 8.28 -15.06 -9.18
CA GLN A 503 9.25 -16.11 -9.11
C GLN A 503 10.25 -15.73 -8.04
N PRO A 504 10.48 -16.59 -7.04
CA PRO A 504 11.55 -16.35 -6.09
C PRO A 504 12.82 -16.09 -6.87
N THR A 505 13.41 -14.92 -6.61
CA THR A 505 14.68 -14.59 -7.23
C THR A 505 15.72 -15.51 -6.62
N GLU A 506 16.54 -16.16 -7.45
CA GLU A 506 17.79 -16.77 -7.02
C GLU A 506 18.72 -15.64 -6.53
N SER A 507 18.45 -15.21 -5.31
CA SER A 507 19.19 -14.16 -4.64
C SER A 507 20.00 -14.84 -3.56
N GLU A 508 21.31 -14.66 -3.57
CA GLU A 508 22.09 -15.01 -2.39
C GLU A 508 21.76 -14.07 -1.24
N ARG A 509 21.85 -14.57 0.00
CA ARG A 509 21.62 -13.76 1.21
C ARG A 509 22.47 -12.49 1.25
N THR A 510 23.67 -12.52 0.68
CA THR A 510 24.61 -11.39 0.55
C THR A 510 24.04 -10.21 -0.27
N HIS A 511 23.01 -10.44 -1.09
CA HIS A 511 22.40 -9.41 -1.93
C HIS A 511 21.34 -8.56 -1.24
N VAL A 512 20.78 -9.03 -0.12
CA VAL A 512 19.69 -8.32 0.60
C VAL A 512 19.93 -8.22 2.10
N ASN A 513 20.89 -8.95 2.68
CA ASN A 513 21.12 -8.90 4.12
C ASN A 513 21.55 -7.54 4.65
N TRP A 514 22.10 -6.66 3.81
CA TRP A 514 22.47 -5.28 4.17
C TRP A 514 21.26 -4.45 4.62
N MET A 515 20.03 -4.86 4.28
CA MET A 515 18.80 -4.22 4.74
C MET A 515 18.70 -4.24 6.26
N VAL A 516 19.22 -5.28 6.92
CA VAL A 516 19.08 -5.52 8.35
C VAL A 516 20.42 -5.38 9.08
N PRO A 517 20.42 -4.96 10.36
CA PRO A 517 21.67 -4.82 11.14
C PRO A 517 22.53 -6.09 11.16
N SER A 518 21.89 -7.26 11.25
CA SER A 518 22.58 -8.56 11.28
C SER A 518 23.33 -8.92 10.00
N GLY A 519 23.06 -8.24 8.87
CA GLY A 519 23.80 -8.42 7.61
C GLY A 519 24.85 -7.34 7.32
N ARG A 520 25.06 -6.40 8.25
CA ARG A 520 26.05 -5.31 8.12
C ARG A 520 27.39 -5.62 8.82
N THR A 521 27.65 -6.88 9.13
CA THR A 521 28.89 -7.36 9.76
C THR A 521 30.12 -7.17 8.85
N ALA A 522 31.32 -7.13 9.44
CA ALA A 522 32.58 -7.03 8.70
C ALA A 522 32.76 -8.17 7.68
N GLU A 523 32.31 -9.38 8.01
CA GLU A 523 32.33 -10.52 7.10
C GLU A 523 31.48 -10.26 5.85
N PHE A 524 30.24 -9.79 6.02
CA PHE A 524 29.37 -9.46 4.89
C PHE A 524 29.87 -8.26 4.10
N ARG A 525 30.46 -7.24 4.75
CA ARG A 525 31.16 -6.13 4.07
C ARG A 525 32.28 -6.69 3.17
N LYS A 526 33.13 -7.58 3.69
CA LYS A 526 34.20 -8.25 2.92
C LYS A 526 33.64 -9.01 1.71
N LYS A 527 32.58 -9.81 1.89
CA LYS A 527 31.92 -10.53 0.80
C LYS A 527 31.42 -9.59 -0.30
N ARG A 528 30.78 -8.48 0.05
CA ARG A 528 30.33 -7.48 -0.93
C ARG A 528 31.49 -6.82 -1.67
N ARG A 529 32.60 -6.50 -0.98
CA ARG A 529 33.81 -5.96 -1.62
C ARG A 529 34.40 -6.91 -2.65
N VAL A 530 34.44 -8.21 -2.34
CA VAL A 530 34.89 -9.25 -3.30
C VAL A 530 33.99 -9.26 -4.54
N MET A 531 32.66 -9.23 -4.36
CA MET A 531 31.72 -9.13 -5.47
C MET A 531 31.97 -7.86 -6.31
N MET A 532 32.17 -6.71 -5.64
CA MET A 532 32.42 -5.42 -6.30
C MET A 532 33.75 -5.35 -7.06
N ALA A 533 34.77 -6.11 -6.61
CA ALA A 533 36.05 -6.22 -7.29
C ALA A 533 35.93 -7.01 -8.60
N GLY A 534 35.04 -8.01 -8.65
CA GLY A 534 34.70 -8.72 -9.88
C GLY A 534 34.02 -7.85 -10.95
N TRP A 535 33.53 -6.66 -10.59
CA TRP A 535 32.83 -5.75 -11.50
C TRP A 535 33.77 -4.85 -12.33
N GLU A 536 35.09 -4.94 -12.18
CA GLU A 536 36.03 -3.99 -12.80
C GLU A 536 36.08 -4.07 -14.34
N LEU A 537 35.80 -5.22 -14.97
CA LEU A 537 35.63 -5.30 -16.44
C LEU A 537 34.39 -4.55 -16.93
N ILE A 538 33.26 -4.74 -16.26
CA ILE A 538 31.99 -4.06 -16.58
C ILE A 538 32.11 -2.55 -16.40
N LYS A 539 32.93 -2.10 -15.43
CA LYS A 539 33.21 -0.67 -15.23
C LYS A 539 34.01 -0.07 -16.39
N LYS A 540 34.96 -0.80 -16.98
CA LYS A 540 35.73 -0.32 -18.13
C LYS A 540 34.84 -0.10 -19.35
N GLU A 541 33.94 -1.03 -19.62
CA GLU A 541 32.96 -0.92 -20.72
C GLU A 541 31.98 0.26 -20.49
N GLN A 542 31.51 0.45 -19.27
CA GLN A 542 30.63 1.57 -18.93
C GLN A 542 31.35 2.94 -18.86
N VAL A 543 32.67 2.94 -18.73
CA VAL A 543 33.50 4.15 -18.79
C VAL A 543 33.80 4.53 -20.24
N ALA A 544 33.95 3.56 -21.16
CA ALA A 544 34.06 3.82 -22.59
C ALA A 544 32.81 4.50 -23.17
N LEU A 545 31.63 4.22 -22.61
CA LEU A 545 30.36 4.90 -22.94
C LEU A 545 30.26 6.36 -22.42
N LYS A 546 31.33 6.94 -21.87
CA LYS A 546 31.39 8.31 -21.34
C LYS A 546 32.17 9.27 -22.25
N ASP A 547 31.97 9.19 -23.55
CA ASP A 547 32.54 10.21 -24.44
C ASP A 547 32.02 11.60 -24.02
N PRO A 548 32.89 12.55 -23.64
CA PRO A 548 32.50 13.94 -23.37
C PRO A 548 31.73 14.60 -24.52
N ALA A 549 31.90 14.10 -25.75
CA ALA A 549 31.09 14.50 -26.90
C ALA A 549 29.61 14.07 -26.75
N GLU A 550 29.34 12.89 -26.18
CA GLU A 550 27.98 12.42 -25.86
C GLU A 550 27.33 13.28 -24.76
N ILE A 551 28.12 13.69 -23.76
CA ILE A 551 27.69 14.64 -22.70
C ILE A 551 27.28 15.97 -23.32
N THR A 552 28.11 16.49 -24.22
CA THR A 552 27.87 17.77 -24.90
C THR A 552 26.68 17.66 -25.85
N ARG A 553 26.54 16.53 -26.57
CA ARG A 553 25.41 16.24 -27.45
C ARG A 553 24.10 16.17 -26.67
N LEU A 554 24.06 15.46 -25.55
CA LEU A 554 22.87 15.36 -24.71
C LEU A 554 22.51 16.70 -24.07
N ALA A 555 23.50 17.49 -23.62
CA ALA A 555 23.27 18.84 -23.12
C ALA A 555 22.77 19.83 -24.20
N LEU A 556 23.11 19.58 -25.48
CA LEU A 556 22.63 20.37 -26.62
C LEU A 556 21.24 19.93 -27.10
N MET A 557 20.87 18.66 -26.93
CA MET A 557 19.51 18.15 -27.22
C MET A 557 18.47 18.62 -26.17
N ASP A 558 18.87 19.34 -25.13
CA ASP A 558 18.18 19.42 -23.83
C ASP A 558 17.33 20.67 -23.57
N LYS A 559 17.18 21.61 -24.52
CA LYS A 559 16.43 22.84 -24.23
C LYS A 559 14.91 22.66 -24.21
N ASP A 560 14.36 21.82 -25.08
CA ASP A 560 12.89 21.75 -25.25
C ASP A 560 12.25 20.44 -24.81
N VAL A 561 12.99 19.32 -24.80
CA VAL A 561 12.37 17.98 -24.72
C VAL A 561 12.19 17.48 -23.28
N LEU A 562 13.18 17.71 -22.41
CA LEU A 562 13.26 17.03 -21.12
C LEU A 562 13.04 17.95 -19.90
N ARG A 563 12.85 19.26 -20.12
CA ARG A 563 12.69 20.29 -19.06
C ARG A 563 13.77 20.24 -17.97
N TRP A 564 15.01 19.88 -18.31
CA TRP A 564 16.09 19.82 -17.31
C TRP A 564 16.32 21.18 -16.64
N GLY A 565 16.00 22.30 -17.29
CA GLY A 565 16.19 23.65 -16.75
C GLY A 565 15.70 23.83 -15.31
N GLU A 566 14.64 23.12 -14.90
CA GLU A 566 14.01 23.25 -13.58
C GLU A 566 14.61 22.33 -12.51
N LEU A 567 15.44 21.35 -12.90
CA LEU A 567 15.99 20.35 -12.00
C LEU A 567 17.25 20.86 -11.29
N GLU A 568 17.40 20.54 -10.01
CA GLU A 568 18.62 20.83 -9.27
C GLU A 568 19.86 20.18 -9.92
N ILE A 569 20.97 20.91 -9.97
CA ILE A 569 22.24 20.44 -10.58
C ILE A 569 22.70 19.10 -9.97
N LYS A 570 22.46 18.90 -8.67
CA LYS A 570 22.77 17.66 -7.97
C LYS A 570 22.00 16.48 -8.57
N THR A 571 20.69 16.60 -8.71
CA THR A 571 19.81 15.58 -9.28
C THR A 571 20.21 15.25 -10.72
N LYS A 572 20.55 16.25 -11.54
CA LYS A 572 21.05 16.03 -12.91
C LYS A 572 22.31 15.16 -12.92
N ARG A 573 23.26 15.45 -12.04
CA ARG A 573 24.53 14.70 -11.91
C ARG A 573 24.31 13.26 -11.43
N GLU A 574 23.32 13.05 -10.57
CA GLU A 574 22.93 11.72 -10.11
C GLU A 574 22.25 10.94 -11.24
N LEU A 575 21.25 11.52 -11.91
CA LEU A 575 20.56 10.95 -13.06
C LEU A 575 21.48 10.67 -14.24
N TRP A 576 22.56 11.43 -14.42
CA TRP A 576 23.58 11.10 -15.42
C TRP A 576 24.14 9.68 -15.26
N ARG A 577 24.23 9.18 -14.02
CA ARG A 577 24.78 7.86 -13.70
C ARG A 577 23.71 6.75 -13.68
N LEU A 578 22.47 7.08 -13.99
CA LEU A 578 21.32 6.19 -13.91
C LEU A 578 21.51 4.89 -14.69
N GLY A 579 21.45 3.73 -14.03
CA GLY A 579 21.67 2.44 -14.70
C GLY A 579 23.13 2.00 -14.80
N LEU A 580 24.10 2.82 -14.36
CA LEU A 580 25.52 2.44 -14.31
C LEU A 580 25.86 1.70 -13.02
N LEU A 581 26.80 0.77 -13.09
CA LEU A 581 27.29 0.00 -11.95
C LEU A 581 28.10 0.88 -10.99
N LEU A 582 28.69 1.94 -11.53
CA LEU A 582 29.40 2.94 -10.74
C LEU A 582 28.52 3.55 -9.65
N GLU A 583 27.22 3.71 -9.93
CA GLU A 583 26.27 4.25 -8.96
C GLU A 583 26.08 3.30 -7.77
N VAL A 584 25.87 2.01 -8.06
CA VAL A 584 25.78 0.94 -7.06
C VAL A 584 27.07 0.84 -6.25
N LYS A 585 28.24 0.89 -6.91
CA LYS A 585 29.57 0.85 -6.26
C LYS A 585 29.69 1.94 -5.20
N LYS A 586 29.31 3.17 -5.55
CA LYS A 586 29.39 4.33 -4.64
C LYS A 586 28.49 4.19 -3.42
N VAL A 587 27.28 3.70 -3.58
CA VAL A 587 26.36 3.48 -2.45
C VAL A 587 26.88 2.36 -1.54
N LEU A 588 27.46 1.30 -2.11
CA LEU A 588 28.09 0.23 -1.32
C LEU A 588 29.32 0.72 -0.53
N GLU A 589 30.17 1.53 -1.15
CA GLU A 589 31.30 2.17 -0.47
C GLU A 589 30.81 3.08 0.67
N GLN A 590 29.75 3.86 0.43
CA GLN A 590 29.12 4.70 1.45
C GLN A 590 28.57 3.89 2.63
N MET A 591 27.93 2.76 2.33
CA MET A 591 27.34 1.88 3.34
C MET A 591 28.38 1.15 4.19
N ASP A 592 29.61 1.01 3.69
CA ASP A 592 30.69 0.37 4.42
C ASP A 592 31.35 1.29 5.46
N PHE A 593 31.10 2.61 5.41
CA PHE A 593 31.50 3.55 6.45
C PHE A 593 30.62 3.41 7.72
N ASP A 594 31.23 3.67 8.86
CA ASP A 594 30.52 3.64 10.14
C ASP A 594 29.54 4.83 10.23
N GLY A 595 28.36 4.57 10.78
CA GLY A 595 27.27 5.55 10.88
C GLY A 595 26.32 5.59 9.68
N PHE A 596 26.56 4.81 8.61
CA PHE A 596 25.58 4.71 7.53
C PHE A 596 24.32 3.96 7.99
N GLU A 597 23.20 4.67 8.00
CA GLU A 597 21.89 4.10 8.31
C GLU A 597 21.07 3.85 7.03
N CYS A 598 20.86 2.57 6.70
CA CYS A 598 19.92 2.18 5.66
C CYS A 598 18.50 2.29 6.21
N TRP A 599 17.70 3.14 5.59
CA TRP A 599 16.26 3.33 5.86
C TRP A 599 15.91 3.49 7.35
N PRO A 600 16.21 4.65 7.96
CA PRO A 600 15.96 4.88 9.39
C PRO A 600 14.49 4.68 9.81
N LEU A 601 13.53 4.90 8.89
CA LEU A 601 12.09 4.82 9.18
C LEU A 601 11.42 3.52 8.68
N LEU A 602 12.15 2.65 7.98
CA LEU A 602 11.55 1.48 7.34
C LEU A 602 11.18 0.41 8.36
N HIS A 603 9.90 0.12 8.43
CA HIS A 603 9.36 -0.84 9.40
C HIS A 603 8.44 -1.88 8.77
N ARG A 604 8.09 -1.72 7.49
CA ARG A 604 7.30 -2.67 6.71
C ARG A 604 7.99 -2.98 5.39
N VAL A 605 8.27 -4.26 5.17
CA VAL A 605 8.91 -4.77 3.96
C VAL A 605 8.15 -6.00 3.49
N SER A 606 7.82 -6.05 2.21
CA SER A 606 7.45 -7.26 1.49
C SER A 606 8.29 -7.39 0.23
N LEU A 607 8.89 -8.56 0.05
CA LEU A 607 9.59 -8.96 -1.16
C LEU A 607 8.99 -10.30 -1.58
N ASN A 608 8.63 -10.45 -2.86
CA ASN A 608 8.02 -11.67 -3.45
C ASN A 608 6.53 -11.90 -3.12
N GLY A 609 5.69 -10.87 -3.10
CA GLY A 609 4.23 -11.06 -3.02
C GLY A 609 3.68 -11.38 -1.63
N GLY A 610 4.54 -11.57 -0.63
CA GLY A 610 4.15 -11.83 0.75
C GLY A 610 3.55 -10.61 1.45
N PHE A 611 3.21 -10.78 2.72
CA PHE A 611 2.74 -9.67 3.55
C PHE A 611 3.89 -8.77 4.01
N GLU A 612 3.54 -7.53 4.36
CA GLU A 612 4.46 -6.57 4.91
C GLU A 612 4.83 -6.91 6.36
N GLN A 613 6.12 -7.14 6.58
CA GLN A 613 6.69 -7.52 7.88
C GLN A 613 7.92 -6.67 8.20
N GLY A 614 8.46 -6.80 9.41
CA GLY A 614 9.71 -6.12 9.75
C GLY A 614 10.86 -6.57 8.82
N PRO A 615 11.83 -5.70 8.50
CA PRO A 615 12.95 -6.04 7.60
C PRO A 615 13.65 -7.35 7.96
N GLU A 616 13.87 -7.63 9.25
CA GLU A 616 14.50 -8.87 9.74
C GLU A 616 13.67 -10.11 9.42
N ALA A 617 12.37 -10.03 9.62
CA ALA A 617 11.45 -11.12 9.31
C ALA A 617 11.40 -11.34 7.79
N CYS A 618 11.33 -10.27 6.99
CA CYS A 618 11.36 -10.34 5.54
C CYS A 618 12.62 -11.00 4.99
N VAL A 619 13.81 -10.57 5.46
CA VAL A 619 15.07 -11.17 5.03
C VAL A 619 15.16 -12.63 5.47
N LYS A 620 14.60 -12.99 6.64
CA LYS A 620 14.58 -14.38 7.09
C LYS A 620 13.69 -15.24 6.19
N THR A 621 12.46 -14.81 5.88
CA THR A 621 11.51 -15.59 5.08
C THR A 621 11.98 -15.80 3.64
N LEU A 622 12.76 -14.87 3.08
CA LEU A 622 13.32 -15.04 1.72
C LEU A 622 14.27 -16.23 1.56
N PHE A 623 14.85 -16.75 2.65
CA PHE A 623 15.84 -17.84 2.60
C PHE A 623 15.41 -19.10 3.35
N VAL A 624 14.17 -19.17 3.84
CA VAL A 624 13.60 -20.42 4.33
C VAL A 624 13.21 -21.22 3.09
N GLN A 625 13.96 -22.28 2.78
CA GLN A 625 13.54 -23.22 1.75
C GLN A 625 12.22 -23.87 2.20
N PRO A 626 11.19 -23.91 1.32
CA PRO A 626 9.90 -24.52 1.63
C PRO A 626 10.01 -26.02 1.92
#